data_AF-A0A0F9GBC7-F1
#
_entry.id   AF-A0A0F9GBC7-F1
#
_cell.length_a   1.000
_cell.length_b   1.000
_cell.length_c   1.000
_cell.angle_alpha   90.00
_cell.angle_beta   90.00
_cell.angle_gamma   90.00
#
_symmetry.space_group_name_H-M   'P 1'
#
loop_
_entity.id
_entity.type
_entity.pdbx_description
1 polymer ?
#
loop_
_entity_poly.entity_id
_entity_poly.type
_entity_poly.pdbx_seq_one_letter_code
_entity_poly.pdbx_strand_id
1 'polypeptide(L)'
;MPSTRDAIALRPQLDLSDAALSQRVLNEEEPAECVECGAAFGVASTIERVAAQLAGKHPMFASGPQARMIRMCDDCRVRAQYHMQNNPMQGGERPRTRTTDDYYSERKDH
;
A
#
# COMPACT_ATOMS: atom_id res chain seq x y z
N MET A 1 40.71 11.40 39.50
CA MET A 1 39.57 11.30 38.56
C MET A 1 38.69 10.15 39.02
N PRO A 2 37.38 10.34 39.24
CA PRO A 2 36.50 9.24 39.64
C PRO A 2 36.43 8.21 38.50
N SER A 3 36.65 6.94 38.84
CA SER A 3 36.59 5.81 37.93
C SER A 3 35.17 5.62 37.36
N THR A 4 35.07 5.39 36.05
CA THR A 4 33.85 5.12 35.28
C THR A 4 33.03 3.89 35.72
N ARG A 5 33.44 3.21 36.79
CA ARG A 5 32.89 1.93 37.25
C ARG A 5 31.49 2.04 37.87
N ASP A 6 31.11 3.23 38.36
CA ASP A 6 29.87 3.44 39.11
C ASP A 6 28.85 4.34 38.39
N ALA A 7 29.01 4.55 37.08
CA ALA A 7 28.24 5.55 36.34
C ALA A 7 26.78 5.15 36.03
N ILE A 8 26.40 3.87 36.17
CA ILE A 8 25.04 3.40 35.86
C ILE A 8 24.57 2.45 36.97
N ALA A 9 23.72 2.95 37.87
CA ALA A 9 23.00 2.11 38.82
C ALA A 9 21.83 1.42 38.10
N LEU A 10 21.83 0.09 38.07
CA LEU A 10 20.73 -0.70 37.51
C LEU A 10 19.56 -0.72 38.49
N ARG A 11 18.35 -0.39 38.00
CA ARG A 11 17.11 -0.54 38.77
C ARG A 11 16.44 -1.87 38.40
N PRO A 12 16.08 -2.73 39.37
CA PRO A 12 15.27 -3.91 39.10
C PRO A 12 13.91 -3.51 38.51
N GLN A 13 13.51 -4.10 37.38
CA GLN A 13 12.25 -3.79 36.67
C GLN A 13 11.28 -4.99 36.60
N LEU A 14 11.55 -6.08 37.32
CA LEU A 14 10.67 -7.25 37.32
C LEU A 14 9.44 -6.96 38.20
N ASP A 15 8.27 -6.86 37.58
CA ASP A 15 6.98 -6.76 38.26
C ASP A 15 6.38 -8.16 38.41
N LEU A 16 6.19 -8.62 39.65
CA LEU A 16 5.60 -9.92 39.99
C LEU A 16 4.16 -9.79 40.51
N SER A 17 3.59 -8.57 40.47
CA SER A 17 2.22 -8.33 40.91
C SER A 17 1.20 -8.78 39.86
N ASP A 18 -0.07 -8.90 40.26
CA ASP A 18 -1.17 -9.21 39.34
C ASP A 18 -1.31 -8.17 38.22
N ALA A 19 -0.81 -6.94 38.43
CA ALA A 19 -0.78 -5.89 37.41
C ALA A 19 0.09 -6.29 36.20
N ALA A 20 1.12 -7.12 36.40
CA ALA A 20 1.94 -7.65 35.31
C ALA A 20 1.15 -8.53 34.34
N LEU A 21 0.04 -9.12 34.80
CA LEU A 21 -0.87 -9.95 33.99
C LEU A 21 -2.09 -9.18 33.49
N SER A 22 -2.22 -7.90 33.86
CA SER A 22 -3.35 -7.08 33.44
C SER A 22 -3.16 -6.54 32.01
N GLN A 23 -4.26 -6.43 31.26
CA GLN A 23 -4.25 -5.79 29.95
C GLN A 23 -4.08 -4.27 30.13
N ARG A 24 -3.04 -3.71 29.51
CA ARG A 24 -2.81 -2.27 29.45
C ARG A 24 -2.58 -1.81 28.03
N VAL A 25 -3.08 -0.63 27.70
CA VAL A 25 -2.76 0.04 26.44
C VAL A 25 -1.32 0.54 26.54
N LEU A 26 -0.43 -0.06 25.74
CA LEU A 26 0.98 0.34 25.66
C LEU A 26 1.21 1.42 24.62
N ASN A 27 0.43 1.38 23.54
CA ASN A 27 0.49 2.31 22.43
C ASN A 27 -0.91 2.43 21.83
N GLU A 28 -1.34 3.66 21.59
CA GLU A 28 -2.60 4.00 20.95
C GLU A 28 -2.29 4.97 19.80
N GLU A 29 -2.92 4.76 18.66
CA GLU A 29 -2.69 5.57 17.48
C GLU A 29 -3.97 5.66 16.64
N GLU A 30 -4.17 6.84 16.05
CA GLU A 30 -5.26 7.06 15.10
C GLU A 30 -5.13 6.16 13.87
N PRO A 31 -6.23 5.57 13.39
CA PRO A 31 -6.21 4.77 12.18
C PRO A 31 -5.93 5.65 10.95
N ALA A 32 -5.21 5.07 9.99
CA ALA A 32 -5.06 5.64 8.67
C ALA A 32 -6.38 5.48 7.90
N GLU A 33 -6.95 6.59 7.45
CA GLU A 33 -8.14 6.61 6.61
C GLU A 33 -7.76 6.58 5.13
N CYS A 34 -8.52 5.82 4.35
CA CYS A 34 -8.37 5.77 2.91
C CYS A 34 -8.65 7.15 2.30
N VAL A 35 -7.71 7.68 1.52
CA VAL A 35 -7.85 9.00 0.87
C VAL A 35 -8.95 9.09 -0.18
N GLU A 36 -9.59 7.96 -0.53
CA GLU A 36 -10.66 7.87 -1.52
C GLU A 36 -12.04 7.69 -0.89
N CYS A 37 -12.18 6.77 0.07
CA CYS A 37 -13.48 6.44 0.67
C CYS A 37 -13.59 6.74 2.17
N GLY A 38 -12.51 7.17 2.83
CA GLY A 38 -12.48 7.47 4.27
C GLY A 38 -12.43 6.24 5.19
N ALA A 39 -12.45 5.01 4.66
CA ALA A 39 -12.40 3.81 5.48
C ALA A 39 -11.06 3.67 6.22
N ALA A 40 -11.12 3.42 7.53
CA ALA A 40 -9.95 3.05 8.33
C ALA A 40 -9.40 1.69 7.86
N PHE A 41 -8.13 1.64 7.47
CA PHE A 41 -7.54 0.42 6.88
C PHE A 41 -6.15 0.06 7.41
N GLY A 42 -5.56 0.88 8.28
CA GLY A 42 -4.23 0.62 8.83
C GLY A 42 -3.86 1.57 9.96
N VAL A 43 -2.62 1.45 10.43
CA VAL A 43 -2.03 2.33 11.44
C VAL A 43 -1.31 3.48 10.74
N ALA A 44 -1.59 4.73 11.12
CA ALA A 44 -1.08 5.93 10.44
C ALA A 44 0.46 5.91 10.27
N SER A 45 1.21 5.62 11.34
CA SER A 45 2.67 5.56 11.35
C SER A 45 3.23 4.52 10.38
N THR A 46 2.54 3.39 10.23
CA THR A 46 2.96 2.34 9.30
C THR A 46 2.74 2.78 7.86
N ILE A 47 1.58 3.37 7.55
CA ILE A 47 1.28 3.88 6.21
C ILE A 47 2.26 4.99 5.81
N GLU A 48 2.54 5.94 6.71
CA GLU A 48 3.49 7.02 6.43
C GLU A 48 4.92 6.51 6.26
N ARG A 49 5.35 5.53 7.06
CA ARG A 49 6.66 4.89 6.88
C ARG A 49 6.78 4.18 5.52
N VAL A 50 5.75 3.44 5.12
CA VAL A 50 5.73 2.77 3.80
C VAL A 50 5.72 3.80 2.68
N ALA A 51 4.93 4.88 2.81
CA ALA A 51 4.92 5.97 1.84
C ALA A 51 6.30 6.61 1.68
N ALA A 52 6.99 6.90 2.78
CA ALA A 52 8.35 7.46 2.76
C ALA A 52 9.39 6.51 2.13
N GLN A 53 9.18 5.20 2.23
CA GLN A 53 10.09 4.19 1.67
C GLN A 53 9.84 3.92 0.18
N LEU A 54 8.61 4.07 -0.31
CA LEU A 54 8.26 3.63 -1.66
C LEU A 54 7.94 4.78 -2.63
N ALA A 55 7.35 5.88 -2.15
CA ALA A 55 6.97 7.00 -3.02
C ALA A 55 8.20 7.59 -3.72
N GLY A 56 8.16 7.64 -5.05
CA GLY A 56 9.27 8.13 -5.89
C GLY A 56 10.51 7.22 -5.94
N LYS A 57 10.59 6.16 -5.12
CA LYS A 57 11.72 5.24 -5.06
C LYS A 57 11.46 3.92 -5.79
N HIS A 58 10.22 3.45 -5.77
CA HIS A 58 9.83 2.21 -6.44
C HIS A 58 9.12 2.52 -7.78
N PRO A 59 9.41 1.79 -8.88
CA PRO A 59 8.79 2.06 -10.19
C PRO A 59 7.26 2.10 -10.18
N MET A 60 6.62 1.22 -9.39
CA MET A 60 5.16 1.20 -9.22
C MET A 60 4.59 2.50 -8.61
N PHE A 61 5.39 3.25 -7.86
CA PHE A 61 5.00 4.45 -7.11
C PHE A 61 5.82 5.68 -7.53
N ALA A 62 6.31 5.68 -8.77
CA ALA A 62 7.26 6.68 -9.25
C ALA A 62 6.67 8.10 -9.35
N SER A 63 5.39 8.24 -9.73
CA SER A 63 4.73 9.55 -9.79
C SER A 63 3.74 9.77 -8.65
N GLY A 64 3.42 11.04 -8.36
CA GLY A 64 2.50 11.44 -7.29
C GLY A 64 1.15 10.70 -7.31
N PRO A 65 0.43 10.63 -8.44
CA PRO A 65 -0.80 9.86 -8.56
C PRO A 65 -0.65 8.39 -8.19
N GLN A 66 0.47 7.74 -8.52
CA GLN A 66 0.69 6.36 -8.13
C GLN A 66 1.08 6.22 -6.66
N ALA A 67 1.92 7.11 -6.14
CA ALA A 67 2.28 7.13 -4.72
C ALA A 67 1.06 7.34 -3.81
N ARG A 68 0.01 8.04 -4.28
CA ARG A 68 -1.26 8.18 -3.56
C ARG A 68 -1.92 6.83 -3.23
N MET A 69 -1.70 5.80 -4.06
CA MET A 69 -2.26 4.46 -3.84
C MET A 69 -1.76 3.77 -2.57
N ILE A 70 -0.63 4.20 -2.00
CA ILE A 70 -0.13 3.68 -0.71
C ILE A 70 -1.10 4.06 0.43
N ARG A 71 -1.83 5.17 0.29
CA ARG A 71 -2.79 5.68 1.26
C ARG A 71 -4.24 5.29 0.96
N MET A 72 -4.46 4.26 0.14
CA MET A 72 -5.79 3.74 -0.21
C MET A 72 -6.03 2.38 0.44
N CYS A 73 -7.28 2.10 0.83
CA CYS A 73 -7.69 0.74 1.19
C CYS A 73 -7.54 -0.22 0.00
N ASP A 74 -7.58 -1.51 0.27
CA ASP A 74 -7.48 -2.59 -0.70
C ASP A 74 -8.46 -2.44 -1.88
N ASP A 75 -9.74 -2.19 -1.62
CA ASP A 75 -10.76 -2.02 -2.66
C ASP A 75 -10.48 -0.83 -3.59
N CYS A 76 -10.20 0.34 -3.00
CA CYS A 76 -9.94 1.56 -3.76
C CYS A 76 -8.62 1.45 -4.53
N ARG A 77 -7.62 0.81 -3.93
CA ARG A 77 -6.31 0.58 -4.56
C ARG A 77 -6.42 -0.32 -5.78
N VAL A 78 -7.15 -1.43 -5.70
CA VAL A 78 -7.33 -2.35 -6.84
C VAL A 78 -8.08 -1.65 -7.97
N ARG A 79 -9.14 -0.91 -7.65
CA ARG A 79 -9.90 -0.13 -8.63
C ARG A 79 -9.03 0.93 -9.31
N ALA A 80 -8.24 1.67 -8.53
CA ALA A 80 -7.31 2.67 -9.07
C ALA A 80 -6.29 2.02 -10.02
N GLN A 81 -5.69 0.89 -9.65
CA GLN A 81 -4.74 0.16 -10.49
C GLN A 81 -5.36 -0.32 -11.80
N TYR A 82 -6.60 -0.84 -11.75
CA TYR A 82 -7.28 -1.33 -12.95
C TYR A 82 -7.59 -0.21 -13.95
N HIS A 83 -7.86 1.01 -13.48
CA HIS A 83 -8.13 2.16 -14.35
C HIS A 83 -6.88 2.96 -14.73
N MET A 84 -5.67 2.52 -14.34
CA MET A 84 -4.43 3.14 -14.82
C MET A 84 -4.18 2.82 -16.29
N GLN A 85 -3.67 3.81 -17.05
CA GLN A 85 -3.37 3.67 -18.49
C GLN A 85 -2.31 2.60 -18.79
N ASN A 86 -1.36 2.37 -17.87
CA ASN A 86 -0.30 1.37 -18.00
C ASN A 86 -0.54 0.19 -17.05
N ASN A 87 -1.80 -0.25 -16.91
CA ASN A 87 -2.08 -1.39 -16.05
C ASN A 87 -1.66 -2.71 -16.75
N PRO A 88 -1.00 -3.64 -16.04
CA PRO A 88 -0.52 -4.90 -16.64
C PRO A 88 -1.64 -5.86 -17.05
N MET A 89 -2.88 -5.57 -16.64
CA MET A 89 -4.07 -6.34 -16.98
C MET A 89 -4.76 -5.80 -18.25
N GLN A 90 -4.22 -4.75 -18.86
CA GLN A 90 -4.78 -4.13 -20.06
C GLN A 90 -4.49 -5.06 -21.24
N GLY A 91 -5.55 -5.69 -21.75
CA GLY A 91 -5.49 -6.42 -23.00
C GLY A 91 -5.26 -5.47 -24.19
N GLY A 92 -4.83 -6.03 -25.32
CA GLY A 92 -4.82 -5.31 -26.59
C GLY A 92 -6.23 -4.90 -27.03
N GLU A 93 -6.32 -4.04 -28.05
CA GLU A 93 -7.61 -3.70 -28.64
C GLU A 93 -8.36 -4.97 -29.04
N ARG A 94 -9.66 -5.00 -28.72
CA ARG A 94 -10.52 -6.13 -29.08
C ARG A 94 -10.45 -6.29 -30.62
N PRO A 95 -10.11 -7.49 -31.13
CA PRO A 95 -10.08 -7.71 -32.57
C PRO A 95 -11.42 -7.31 -33.19
N ARG A 96 -11.37 -6.62 -34.33
CA ARG A 96 -12.59 -6.29 -35.07
C ARG A 96 -13.37 -7.56 -35.39
N THR A 97 -14.69 -7.50 -35.21
CA THR A 97 -15.57 -8.60 -35.60
C THR A 97 -15.45 -8.79 -37.11
N ARG A 98 -15.22 -10.02 -37.56
CA ARG A 98 -15.25 -10.34 -38.99
C ARG A 98 -16.66 -10.09 -39.53
N THR A 99 -16.72 -9.39 -40.64
CA THR A 99 -17.94 -9.01 -41.35
C THR A 99 -18.07 -9.80 -42.64
N THR A 100 -19.25 -9.77 -43.25
CA THR A 100 -19.51 -10.39 -44.55
C THR A 100 -18.56 -9.86 -45.65
N ASP A 101 -18.20 -8.58 -45.61
CA ASP A 101 -17.28 -7.95 -46.56
C ASP A 101 -15.85 -8.52 -46.49
N ASP A 102 -15.43 -9.02 -45.31
CA ASP A 102 -14.14 -9.70 -45.15
C ASP A 102 -14.08 -11.03 -45.93
N TYR A 103 -15.22 -11.68 -46.20
CA TYR A 103 -15.27 -12.92 -46.98
C TYR A 103 -15.30 -12.68 -48.50
N TYR A 104 -15.91 -11.57 -48.92
CA TYR A 104 -15.99 -11.22 -50.35
C TYR A 104 -14.69 -10.60 -50.87
N SER A 105 -13.92 -9.92 -50.03
CA SER A 105 -12.64 -9.30 -50.42
C SER A 105 -11.48 -10.30 -50.58
N GLU A 106 -11.53 -11.47 -49.94
CA GLU A 106 -10.49 -12.52 -50.03
C GLU A 106 -10.68 -13.47 -51.24
N ARG A 107 -11.82 -13.46 -51.94
CA ARG A 107 -12.06 -14.29 -53.14
C ARG A 107 -11.43 -13.67 -54.39
N LYS A 108 -10.35 -14.29 -54.91
CA LYS A 108 -9.75 -14.01 -56.23
C LYS A 108 -10.52 -14.68 -57.37
N ASP A 109 -11.85 -14.62 -57.32
CA ASP A 109 -12.72 -15.32 -58.26
C ASP A 109 -13.48 -14.30 -59.12
N HIS A 110 -12.75 -13.34 -59.69
CA HIS A 110 -13.21 -12.45 -60.77
C HIS A 110 -12.08 -12.25 -61.78
#